data_AF-X1CJ90-F1
#
_entry.id   AF-X1CJ90-F1
#
_cell.length_a   1.000
_cell.length_b   1.000
_cell.length_c   1.000
_cell.angle_alpha   90.00
_cell.angle_beta   90.00
_cell.angle_gamma   90.00
#
_symmetry.space_group_name_H-M   'P 1'
#
loop_
_entity.id
_entity.type
_entity.pdbx_description
1 polymer ?
#
loop_
_entity_poly.entity_id
_entity_poly.type
_entity_poly.pdbx_seq_one_letter_code
_entity_poly.pdbx_strand_id
1 'polypeptide(L)' 'MNKKIKEIIRKIKPVNFKLMEKTQEKLDNLTKPQGSLGKLEDFARRIVGISGTLSPTIKRKV' A
#
# COMPACT_ATOMS: atom_id res chain seq x y z
N MET A 1 -30.19 5.19 -10.67
CA MET A 1 -28.86 4.81 -10.12
C MET A 1 -29.04 3.84 -8.95
N ASN A 2 -28.57 2.61 -9.09
CA ASN A 2 -28.82 1.51 -8.14
C ASN A 2 -28.27 1.84 -6.73
N LYS A 3 -29.10 1.73 -5.67
CA LYS A 3 -28.75 2.10 -4.28
C LYS A 3 -27.49 1.41 -3.79
N LYS A 4 -27.30 0.14 -4.19
CA LYS A 4 -26.14 -0.69 -3.85
C LYS A 4 -24.82 -0.12 -4.39
N ILE A 5 -24.82 0.43 -5.61
CA ILE A 5 -23.62 1.03 -6.22
C ILE A 5 -23.19 2.30 -5.46
N LYS A 6 -24.16 3.16 -5.10
CA LYS A 6 -23.89 4.37 -4.31
C LYS A 6 -23.23 4.06 -2.96
N GLU A 7 -23.70 3.01 -2.28
CA GLU A 7 -23.12 2.59 -0.99
C GLU A 7 -21.70 2.03 -1.14
N ILE A 8 -21.41 1.29 -2.20
CA ILE A 8 -20.06 0.76 -2.47
C ILE A 8 -19.08 1.90 -2.78
N ILE A 9 -19.47 2.86 -3.62
CA ILE A 9 -18.62 4.01 -3.95
C ILE A 9 -18.23 4.78 -2.69
N ARG A 10 -19.17 4.98 -1.75
CA ARG A 10 -18.90 5.66 -0.46
C ARG A 10 -17.90 4.92 0.44
N LYS A 11 -17.65 3.63 0.22
CA LYS A 11 -16.68 2.84 0.99
C LYS A 11 -15.27 2.92 0.44
N ILE A 12 -15.06 3.49 -0.75
CA ILE A 12 -13.73 3.69 -1.32
C ILE A 12 -13.00 4.72 -0.46
N LYS A 13 -11.91 4.30 0.18
CA LYS A 13 -11.08 5.15 1.04
C LYS A 13 -9.85 5.62 0.26
N PRO A 14 -9.33 6.83 0.55
CA PRO A 14 -8.04 7.25 0.03
C PRO A 14 -6.92 6.34 0.57
N VAL A 15 -5.82 6.26 -0.17
CA VAL A 15 -4.62 5.55 0.27
C VAL A 15 -4.02 6.21 1.51
N ASN A 16 -3.41 5.41 2.38
CA ASN A 16 -2.80 5.91 3.61
C ASN A 16 -1.37 6.40 3.37
N PHE A 17 -1.21 7.69 3.08
CA PHE A 17 0.08 8.33 2.82
C PHE A 17 1.07 8.19 3.99
N LYS A 18 0.62 8.31 5.24
CA LYS A 18 1.48 8.17 6.42
C LYS A 18 2.10 6.78 6.51
N LEU A 19 1.35 5.75 6.14
CA LEU A 19 1.89 4.39 6.10
C LEU A 19 2.84 4.18 4.92
N MET A 20 2.61 4.84 3.79
CA MET A 20 3.54 4.83 2.65
C MET A 20 4.89 5.45 3.01
N GLU A 21 4.89 6.57 3.74
CA GLU A 21 6.10 7.23 4.25
C GLU A 21 6.87 6.32 5.22
N LYS A 22 6.19 5.80 6.25
CA LYS A 22 6.79 4.82 7.19
C LYS A 22 7.34 3.57 6.49
N THR A 23 6.72 3.16 5.38
CA THR A 23 7.22 2.04 4.58
C THR A 23 8.48 2.42 3.82
N GLN A 24 8.58 3.65 3.28
CA GLN A 24 9.81 4.15 2.67
C GLN A 24 10.95 4.18 3.69
N GLU A 25 10.71 4.75 4.87
CA GLU A 25 11.69 4.78 5.96
C GLU A 25 12.19 3.37 6.31
N LYS A 26 11.28 2.40 6.39
CA LYS A 26 11.66 1.00 6.64
C LYS A 26 12.50 0.43 5.51
N LEU A 27 12.14 0.69 4.25
CA LEU A 27 12.86 0.21 3.07
C LEU A 27 14.27 0.82 2.97
N ASP A 28 14.41 2.10 3.31
CA ASP A 28 15.70 2.81 3.28
C ASP A 28 16.66 2.30 4.35
N ASN A 29 16.14 1.76 5.45
CA ASN A 29 16.90 1.17 6.55
C ASN A 29 17.21 -0.34 6.38
N LEU A 30 16.86 -0.94 5.24
CA LEU A 30 17.24 -2.33 4.96
C LEU A 30 18.73 -2.41 4.58
N THR A 31 19.29 -3.62 4.62
CA THR A 31 20.68 -3.92 4.18
C THR A 31 20.80 -3.90 2.64
N LYS A 32 20.26 -2.87 2.00
CA LYS A 32 20.31 -2.61 0.56
C LYS A 32 20.69 -1.14 0.32
N PRO A 33 21.38 -0.80 -0.76
CA PRO A 33 21.53 0.60 -1.15
C PRO A 33 20.14 1.22 -1.38
N GLN A 34 19.98 2.50 -0.99
CA GLN A 34 18.72 3.22 -1.19
C GLN A 34 18.30 3.20 -2.66
N GLY A 35 17.02 2.93 -2.92
CA GLY A 35 16.47 2.86 -4.28
C GLY A 35 16.93 1.67 -5.14
N SER A 36 17.78 0.77 -4.64
CA SER A 36 18.32 -0.37 -5.42
C SER A 36 17.26 -1.34 -5.94
N LEU A 37 16.08 -1.40 -5.30
CA LEU A 37 14.98 -2.26 -5.73
C LEU A 37 13.97 -1.54 -6.65
N GLY A 38 14.15 -0.23 -6.90
CA GLY A 38 13.36 0.56 -7.85
C GLY A 38 11.84 0.35 -7.71
N LYS A 39 11.20 -0.14 -8.78
CA LYS A 39 9.75 -0.40 -8.84
C LYS A 39 9.22 -1.31 -7.73
N LEU A 40 10.05 -2.21 -7.18
CA LEU A 40 9.63 -3.08 -6.08
C LEU A 40 9.39 -2.28 -4.80
N GLU A 41 10.17 -1.21 -4.56
CA GLU A 41 9.96 -0.30 -3.42
C GLU A 41 8.65 0.47 -3.58
N ASP A 42 8.36 0.93 -4.81
CA ASP A 42 7.10 1.60 -5.14
C ASP A 42 5.89 0.68 -4.90
N PHE A 43 5.98 -0.58 -5.34
CA PHE A 43 4.93 -1.56 -5.10
C PHE A 43 4.75 -1.86 -3.62
N ALA A 44 5.84 -2.05 -2.87
CA ALA A 44 5.78 -2.32 -1.43
C ALA A 44 5.04 -1.19 -0.67
N ARG A 45 5.40 0.07 -0.93
CA ARG A 45 4.72 1.23 -0.31
C ARG A 45 3.26 1.31 -0.70
N ARG A 46 2.94 1.13 -1.99
CA ARG A 46 1.55 1.15 -2.49
C ARG A 46 0.70 0.06 -1.84
N ILE A 47 1.22 -1.16 -1.73
CA ILE A 47 0.49 -2.28 -1.10
C ILE A 47 0.19 -1.93 0.37
N VAL A 48 1.15 -1.38 1.11
CA VAL A 48 0.93 -0.95 2.50
C VAL A 48 -0.09 0.19 2.58
N GLY A 49 -0.01 1.19 1.71
CA GLY A 49 -0.94 2.32 1.65
C GLY A 49 -2.37 1.91 1.34
N ILE A 50 -2.56 0.91 0.47
CA ILE A 50 -3.88 0.33 0.13
C ILE A 50 -4.39 -0.58 1.26
N SER A 51 -3.51 -1.43 1.82
CA SER A 51 -3.89 -2.43 2.84
C SER A 51 -4.11 -1.80 4.22
N GLY A 52 -3.61 -0.58 4.45
CA GLY A 52 -3.74 0.11 5.73
C GLY A 52 -2.91 -0.50 6.87
N THR A 53 -1.92 -1.35 6.55
CA THR A 53 -1.06 -2.04 7.52
C THR A 53 0.39 -2.13 7.02
N LEU A 54 1.37 -1.99 7.92
CA LEU A 54 2.80 -2.13 7.63
C LEU A 54 3.22 -3.58 7.33
N SER A 55 2.36 -4.56 7.67
CA SER A 55 2.62 -5.99 7.47
C SER A 55 1.50 -6.63 6.66
N PRO A 56 1.32 -6.26 5.38
CA PRO A 56 0.28 -6.81 4.53
C PRO A 56 0.55 -8.30 4.26
N THR A 57 -0.48 -9.14 4.34
CA THR A 57 -0.38 -10.57 4.01
C THR A 57 -1.02 -10.84 2.65
N ILE A 58 -0.27 -11.40 1.71
CA ILE A 58 -0.81 -11.78 0.39
C ILE A 58 -1.19 -13.26 0.43
N LYS A 59 -2.45 -13.56 0.79
CA LYS A 59 -2.93 -14.96 0.97
C LYS A 59 -3.48 -15.60 -0.31
N ARG A 60 -4.14 -14.83 -1.18
CA ARG A 60 -4.72 -15.33 -2.43
C ARG A 60 -4.18 -14.53 -3.60
N LYS A 61 -3.61 -15.22 -4.56
CA LYS A 61 -3.13 -14.68 -5.84
C LYS A 61 -3.86 -15.42 -6.95
N VAL A 62 -4.12 -14.75 -8.06
CA VAL A 62 -4.69 -15.35 -9.27
C VAL A 62 -3.57 -15.86 -10.17
#